data_AF-A0A7C9E439-F1
#
_entry.id   AF-A0A7C9E439-F1
#
_cell.length_a   1.000
_cell.length_b   1.000
_cell.length_c   1.000
_cell.angle_alpha   90.00
_cell.angle_beta   90.00
_cell.angle_gamma   90.00
#
_symmetry.space_group_name_H-M   'P 1'
#
loop_
_entity.id
_entity.type
_entity.pdbx_description
1 polymer ?
#
loop_
_entity_poly.entity_id
_entity_poly.type
_entity_poly.pdbx_seq_one_letter_code
_entity_poly.pdbx_strand_id
1 'polypeptide(L)'
;SRENLGFFFFCFFLRRKQQGRGAPFFSPSTAMGRMHSRGKGISASALPYKRTPPSWLKISAQDVEENICKFAKKGLTPSQIGVILRDSHGIAQVKSVTGSKILRILKAHGLAPEIPEDLYHLIKKAVAIRK
;
A
#
# COMPACT_ATOMS: atom_id res chain seq x y z
N SER A 1 -34.57 22.07 -60.69
CA SER A 1 -35.71 22.95 -60.41
C SER A 1 -36.59 22.25 -59.38
N ARG A 2 -36.65 22.81 -58.16
CA ARG A 2 -37.63 22.54 -57.06
C ARG A 2 -37.56 21.12 -56.47
N GLU A 3 -36.91 20.85 -55.32
CA GLU A 3 -36.97 21.47 -53.98
C GLU A 3 -38.36 21.50 -53.34
N ASN A 4 -38.41 21.00 -52.10
CA ASN A 4 -39.35 21.33 -51.01
C ASN A 4 -40.78 20.76 -51.18
N LEU A 5 -41.29 19.84 -50.37
CA LEU A 5 -41.37 19.83 -48.91
C LEU A 5 -41.73 18.40 -48.47
N GLY A 6 -40.73 17.55 -48.20
CA GLY A 6 -40.97 16.15 -47.82
C GLY A 6 -40.53 15.74 -46.42
N PHE A 7 -39.92 16.63 -45.64
CA PHE A 7 -39.02 16.15 -44.58
C PHE A 7 -38.96 17.00 -43.30
N PHE A 8 -39.96 17.85 -43.05
CA PHE A 8 -39.96 18.74 -41.88
C PHE A 8 -40.98 18.39 -40.78
N PHE A 9 -41.50 17.16 -40.75
CA PHE A 9 -42.37 16.70 -39.65
C PHE A 9 -41.91 15.42 -38.95
N PHE A 10 -40.66 14.99 -39.19
CA PHE A 10 -40.08 13.80 -38.54
C PHE A 10 -38.77 14.09 -37.81
N CYS A 11 -38.72 15.23 -37.09
CA CYS A 11 -37.57 15.60 -36.25
C CYS A 11 -38.02 16.03 -34.84
N PHE A 12 -39.00 15.32 -34.27
CA PHE A 12 -39.30 15.36 -32.83
C PHE A 12 -39.31 13.95 -32.22
N PHE A 13 -38.51 13.03 -32.78
CA PHE A 13 -38.34 11.69 -32.23
C PHE A 13 -36.90 11.19 -32.39
N LEU A 14 -35.92 12.01 -32.02
CA LEU A 14 -34.54 11.56 -31.90
C LEU A 14 -33.73 12.40 -30.91
N ARG A 15 -34.17 12.44 -29.65
CA ARG A 15 -33.34 12.95 -28.55
C ARG A 15 -33.60 12.21 -27.24
N ARG A 16 -33.23 10.93 -27.19
CA ARG A 16 -32.73 10.33 -25.95
C ARG A 16 -31.74 9.20 -26.27
N LYS A 17 -30.55 9.71 -26.57
CA LYS A 17 -29.25 9.04 -26.65
C LYS A 17 -29.13 7.96 -25.55
N GLN A 18 -28.89 6.74 -26.00
CA GLN A 18 -28.10 5.67 -25.39
C GLN A 18 -27.99 5.64 -23.86
N GLN A 19 -28.62 4.61 -23.27
CA GLN A 19 -28.19 4.02 -22.00
C GLN A 19 -26.80 3.39 -22.20
N GLY A 20 -25.77 4.18 -21.95
CA GLY A 20 -24.40 3.73 -21.80
C GLY A 20 -24.24 3.02 -20.46
N ARG A 21 -23.67 1.82 -20.54
CA ARG A 21 -23.08 0.98 -19.49
C ARG A 21 -22.64 1.81 -18.27
N GLY A 22 -23.13 1.41 -17.09
CA GLY A 22 -22.60 1.85 -15.82
C GLY A 22 -21.11 1.53 -15.73
N ALA A 23 -20.28 2.49 -16.10
CA ALA A 23 -18.91 2.53 -15.64
C ALA A 23 -18.97 2.85 -14.14
N PRO A 24 -18.26 2.10 -13.26
CA PRO A 24 -18.10 2.54 -11.90
C PRO A 24 -17.49 3.93 -11.97
N PHE A 25 -18.20 4.89 -11.37
CA PHE A 25 -17.70 6.23 -11.14
C PHE A 25 -16.35 6.06 -10.43
N PHE A 26 -15.27 6.18 -11.19
CA PHE A 26 -13.91 6.09 -10.70
C PHE A 26 -13.69 7.37 -9.92
N SER A 27 -14.16 7.40 -8.67
CA SER A 27 -13.79 8.43 -7.73
C SER A 27 -12.27 8.40 -7.63
N PRO A 28 -11.55 9.48 -8.00
CA PRO A 28 -10.13 9.54 -7.71
C PRO A 28 -10.00 9.40 -6.20
N SER A 29 -9.33 8.32 -5.80
CA SER A 29 -8.93 7.98 -4.46
C SER A 29 -8.68 9.25 -3.64
N THR A 30 -9.46 9.42 -2.59
CA THR A 30 -9.30 10.40 -1.53
C THR A 30 -7.81 10.62 -1.25
N ALA A 31 -7.30 11.82 -1.58
CA ALA A 31 -6.00 12.27 -1.11
C ALA A 31 -5.96 12.04 0.41
N MET A 32 -5.01 11.24 0.87
CA MET A 32 -4.96 10.70 2.23
C MET A 32 -4.69 11.82 3.24
N GLY A 33 -5.74 12.57 3.59
CA GLY A 33 -5.73 13.54 4.67
C GLY A 33 -5.55 12.86 6.01
N ARG A 34 -5.01 13.58 6.99
CA ARG A 34 -4.85 13.08 8.36
C ARG A 34 -6.21 12.65 8.92
N MET A 35 -6.32 11.40 9.41
CA MET A 35 -7.58 10.81 9.90
C MET A 35 -8.32 11.67 10.94
N HIS A 36 -7.59 12.40 11.78
CA HIS A 36 -8.17 13.25 12.84
C HIS A 36 -7.86 14.74 12.67
N SER A 37 -7.32 15.18 11.54
CA SER A 37 -7.00 16.60 11.35
C SER A 37 -7.22 17.09 9.92
N ARG A 38 -7.44 18.39 9.76
CA ARG A 38 -7.83 19.01 8.47
C ARG A 38 -6.68 19.22 7.47
N GLY A 39 -5.47 18.75 7.77
CA GLY A 39 -4.29 18.93 6.92
C GLY A 39 -4.28 18.01 5.68
N LYS A 40 -3.82 18.55 4.54
CA LYS A 40 -3.79 17.88 3.21
C LYS A 40 -2.36 17.52 2.73
N GLY A 41 -1.44 17.21 3.65
CA GLY A 41 -0.07 16.86 3.29
C GLY A 41 0.03 15.49 2.61
N ILE A 42 0.75 15.39 1.50
CA ILE A 42 1.05 14.14 0.80
C ILE A 42 2.53 13.79 0.98
N SER A 43 2.83 12.79 1.81
CA SER A 43 4.18 12.26 1.98
C SER A 43 4.09 10.77 2.26
N ALA A 44 4.56 9.97 1.31
CA ALA A 44 4.57 8.52 1.38
C ALA A 44 5.81 7.99 0.67
N SER A 45 6.23 6.77 1.02
CA SER A 45 7.31 6.09 0.31
C SER A 45 6.87 5.71 -1.11
N ALA A 46 7.68 6.06 -2.10
CA ALA A 46 7.48 5.65 -3.48
C ALA A 46 8.32 4.39 -3.74
N LEU A 47 7.64 3.24 -3.85
CA LEU A 47 8.29 1.97 -4.14
C LEU A 47 8.77 1.94 -5.60
N PRO A 48 9.94 1.33 -5.88
CA PRO A 48 10.39 1.14 -7.26
C PRO A 48 9.44 0.22 -8.02
N TYR A 49 9.25 0.48 -9.32
CA TYR A 49 8.39 -0.34 -10.16
C TYR A 49 8.91 -1.78 -10.29
N LYS A 50 10.22 -1.94 -10.49
CA LYS A 50 10.87 -3.26 -10.58
C LYS A 50 10.84 -3.95 -9.21
N ARG A 51 10.23 -5.13 -9.18
CA ARG A 51 10.08 -5.96 -7.97
C ARG A 51 11.19 -6.99 -7.79
N THR A 52 12.00 -7.22 -8.84
CA THR A 52 13.14 -8.13 -8.82
C THR A 52 14.26 -7.57 -7.94
N PRO A 53 14.98 -8.41 -7.18
CA PRO A 53 16.14 -7.96 -6.44
C PRO A 53 17.22 -7.47 -7.41
N PRO A 54 17.98 -6.43 -7.03
CA PRO A 54 19.09 -5.97 -7.86
C PRO A 54 20.23 -6.99 -7.90
N SER A 55 20.96 -7.03 -9.02
CA SER A 55 22.03 -8.02 -9.25
C SER A 55 23.25 -7.89 -8.32
N TRP A 56 23.45 -6.72 -7.70
CA TRP A 56 24.53 -6.49 -6.73
C TRP A 56 24.22 -7.03 -5.34
N LEU A 57 22.97 -7.39 -5.06
CA LEU A 57 22.56 -7.97 -3.79
C LEU A 57 22.82 -9.48 -3.80
N LYS A 58 23.92 -9.90 -3.19
CA LYS A 58 24.36 -11.31 -3.10
C LYS A 58 23.79 -12.05 -1.89
N ILE A 59 22.92 -11.41 -1.12
CA ILE A 59 22.36 -11.97 0.12
C ILE A 59 21.32 -13.03 -0.24
N SER A 60 21.45 -14.23 0.33
CA SER A 60 20.48 -15.29 0.10
C SER A 60 19.20 -15.06 0.89
N ALA A 61 18.08 -15.66 0.45
CA ALA A 61 16.82 -15.58 1.18
C ALA A 61 16.90 -16.16 2.60
N GLN A 62 17.69 -17.22 2.79
CA GLN A 62 17.92 -17.84 4.10
C GLN A 62 18.66 -16.91 5.07
N ASP A 63 19.69 -16.20 4.59
CA ASP A 63 20.43 -15.25 5.44
C ASP A 63 19.51 -14.12 5.95
N VAL A 64 18.55 -13.69 5.11
CA VAL A 64 17.57 -12.67 5.50
C VAL A 64 16.64 -13.18 6.59
N GLU A 65 16.17 -14.42 6.50
CA GLU A 65 15.32 -15.04 7.52
C GLU A 65 16.05 -15.20 8.85
N GLU A 66 17.30 -15.63 8.82
CA GLU A 66 18.13 -15.72 10.03
C GLU A 66 18.33 -14.36 10.69
N ASN A 67 18.59 -13.32 9.90
CA ASN A 67 18.75 -11.96 10.42
C ASN A 67 17.45 -11.44 11.04
N ILE A 68 16.30 -11.68 10.40
CA ILE A 68 14.99 -11.34 10.96
C ILE A 68 14.78 -12.05 12.31
N CYS A 69 15.09 -13.34 12.40
CA CYS A 69 14.96 -14.10 13.65
C CYS A 69 15.92 -13.59 14.74
N LYS A 70 17.15 -13.22 14.39
CA LYS A 70 18.13 -12.61 15.32
C LYS A 70 17.60 -11.28 15.88
N PHE A 71 17.01 -10.43 15.04
CA PHE A 71 16.44 -9.16 15.47
C PHE A 71 15.15 -9.30 16.26
N ALA A 72 14.32 -10.28 15.93
CA ALA A 72 13.11 -10.60 16.69
C ALA A 72 13.43 -11.04 18.12
N LYS A 73 14.47 -11.87 18.31
CA LYS A 73 14.96 -12.27 19.64
C LYS A 73 15.48 -11.10 20.47
N LYS A 74 15.97 -10.03 19.83
CA LYS A 74 16.35 -8.78 20.50
C LYS A 74 15.14 -7.93 20.92
N GLY A 75 13.92 -8.34 20.57
CA GLY A 75 12.68 -7.62 20.89
C GLY A 75 12.40 -6.43 19.97
N LEU A 76 13.01 -6.38 18.79
CA LEU A 76 12.75 -5.32 17.82
C LEU A 76 11.42 -5.52 17.12
N THR A 77 10.72 -4.41 16.85
CA THR A 77 9.43 -4.48 16.15
C THR A 77 9.63 -4.73 14.65
N PRO A 78 8.67 -5.37 13.96
CA PRO A 78 8.82 -5.70 12.54
C PRO A 78 9.03 -4.45 11.66
N SER A 79 8.47 -3.31 12.06
CA SER A 79 8.72 -2.03 11.39
C SER A 79 10.17 -1.57 11.53
N GLN A 80 10.76 -1.68 12.73
CA GLN A 80 12.17 -1.36 12.97
C GLN A 80 13.12 -2.33 12.26
N ILE A 81 12.78 -3.62 12.26
CA ILE A 81 13.56 -4.66 11.56
C ILE A 81 13.68 -4.31 10.06
N GLY A 82 12.58 -3.89 9.44
CA GLY A 82 12.58 -3.48 8.04
C GLY A 82 13.51 -2.28 7.75
N VAL A 83 13.61 -1.33 8.69
CA VAL A 83 14.51 -0.17 8.57
C VAL A 83 15.98 -0.59 8.68
N ILE A 84 16.32 -1.43 9.67
CA ILE A 84 17.70 -1.91 9.86
C ILE A 84 18.18 -2.76 8.67
N LEU A 85 17.30 -3.59 8.10
CA LEU A 85 17.61 -4.37 6.91
C LEU A 85 17.86 -3.47 5.69
N ARG A 86 17.17 -2.33 5.59
CA ARG A 86 17.38 -1.36 4.53
C ARG A 86 18.70 -0.60 4.69
N ASP A 87 18.96 -0.12 5.90
CA ASP A 87 20.06 0.82 6.15
C ASP A 87 21.40 0.10 6.32
N SER A 88 21.42 -1.07 6.98
CA SER A 88 22.67 -1.81 7.23
C SER A 88 22.96 -2.89 6.19
N HIS A 89 21.92 -3.59 5.70
CA HIS A 89 22.10 -4.74 4.79
C HIS A 89 21.80 -4.37 3.33
N GLY A 90 21.33 -3.15 3.05
CA GLY A 90 21.00 -2.71 1.69
C GLY A 90 19.76 -3.39 1.08
N ILE A 91 18.95 -4.10 1.87
CA ILE A 91 17.77 -4.80 1.39
C ILE A 91 16.61 -3.79 1.34
N ALA A 92 16.34 -3.26 0.14
CA ALA A 92 15.26 -2.28 -0.04
C ALA A 92 13.87 -2.83 0.31
N GLN A 93 13.60 -4.10 -0.03
CA GLN A 93 12.33 -4.77 0.25
C GLN A 93 12.56 -6.24 0.57
N VAL A 94 12.16 -6.66 1.77
CA VAL A 94 12.23 -8.08 2.19
C VAL A 94 11.40 -8.96 1.25
N LYS A 95 10.22 -8.50 0.84
CA LYS A 95 9.33 -9.21 -0.10
C LYS A 95 10.00 -9.54 -1.43
N SER A 96 10.92 -8.71 -1.91
CA SER A 96 11.60 -8.93 -3.19
C SER A 96 12.65 -10.04 -3.13
N VAL A 97 13.19 -10.34 -1.94
CA VAL A 97 14.23 -11.35 -1.74
C VAL A 97 13.61 -12.68 -1.30
N THR A 98 12.80 -12.67 -0.24
CA THR A 98 12.20 -13.89 0.35
C THR A 98 10.79 -14.20 -0.15
N GLY A 99 10.14 -13.31 -0.91
CA GLY A 99 8.75 -13.48 -1.39
C GLY A 99 7.67 -13.27 -0.32
N SER A 100 8.04 -13.31 0.96
CA SER A 100 7.15 -13.14 2.12
C SER A 100 7.39 -11.81 2.85
N LYS A 101 6.36 -11.35 3.60
CA LYS A 101 6.49 -10.18 4.48
C LYS A 101 7.11 -10.60 5.82
N ILE A 102 7.78 -9.67 6.50
CA ILE A 102 8.42 -9.87 7.83
C ILE A 102 7.45 -10.52 8.82
N LEU A 103 6.21 -10.02 8.94
CA LEU A 103 5.20 -10.59 9.83
C LEU A 103 4.86 -12.06 9.54
N ARG A 104 4.91 -12.49 8.28
CA ARG A 104 4.65 -13.89 7.91
C ARG A 104 5.80 -14.80 8.34
N ILE A 105 7.03 -14.34 8.16
CA ILE A 105 8.24 -15.04 8.59
C ILE A 105 8.23 -15.20 10.12
N LEU A 106 7.94 -14.12 10.85
CA LEU A 106 7.84 -14.17 12.32
C LEU A 106 6.75 -15.13 12.83
N LYS A 107 5.60 -15.19 12.14
CA LYS A 107 4.53 -16.15 12.46
C LYS A 107 4.95 -17.59 12.18
N ALA A 108 5.65 -17.84 11.08
CA ALA A 108 6.15 -19.17 10.76
C ALA A 108 7.15 -19.69 11.81
N HIS A 109 7.95 -18.79 12.39
CA HIS A 109 8.90 -19.12 13.47
C HIS A 109 8.32 -19.03 14.89
N GLY A 110 7.03 -18.70 15.06
CA GLY A 110 6.39 -18.59 16.37
C GLY A 110 6.89 -17.41 17.24
N LEU A 111 7.57 -16.42 16.64
CA LEU A 111 8.08 -15.22 17.32
C LEU A 111 7.16 -14.01 17.13
N ALA A 112 5.89 -14.25 16.80
CA ALA A 112 4.94 -13.18 16.54
C ALA A 112 4.48 -12.54 17.86
N PRO A 113 4.38 -11.21 17.93
CA PRO A 113 3.78 -10.55 19.08
C PRO A 113 2.27 -10.86 19.13
N GLU A 114 1.76 -11.13 20.34
CA GLU A 114 0.34 -11.37 20.61
C GLU A 114 -0.55 -10.19 20.20
N ILE A 115 -0.04 -8.97 20.40
CA ILE A 115 -0.73 -7.72 20.07
C ILE A 115 -0.07 -7.12 18.83
N PRO A 116 -0.83 -6.67 17.82
CA PRO A 116 -0.27 -6.00 16.67
C PRO A 116 0.42 -4.69 17.08
N GLU A 117 1.56 -4.43 16.46
CA GLU A 117 2.46 -3.31 16.76
C GLU A 117 1.73 -1.95 16.77
N ASP A 118 0.81 -1.73 15.84
CA ASP A 118 0.11 -0.44 15.70
C ASP A 118 -0.77 -0.13 16.93
N LEU A 119 -1.50 -1.13 17.43
CA LEU A 119 -2.31 -0.98 18.65
C LEU A 119 -1.45 -0.74 19.88
N TYR A 120 -0.32 -1.46 19.99
CA TYR A 120 0.62 -1.27 21.08
C TYR A 120 1.13 0.19 21.14
N HIS A 121 1.45 0.79 19.99
CA HIS A 121 1.92 2.17 19.94
C HIS A 121 0.83 3.19 20.25
N LEU A 122 -0.42 2.96 19.81
CA LEU A 122 -1.55 3.83 20.16
C LEU A 122 -1.82 3.82 21.67
N ILE A 123 -1.81 2.64 22.30
CA ILE A 123 -1.98 2.50 23.75
C ILE A 123 -0.83 3.18 24.48
N LYS A 124 0.42 2.93 24.08
CA LYS A 124 1.60 3.54 24.67
C LYS A 124 1.53 5.07 24.63
N LYS A 125 1.09 5.65 23.50
CA LYS A 125 0.87 7.10 23.36
C LYS A 125 -0.26 7.60 24.25
N ALA A 126 -1.38 6.90 24.32
CA ALA A 126 -2.52 7.29 25.15
C ALA A 126 -2.18 7.28 26.65
N VAL A 127 -1.42 6.28 27.11
CA VAL A 127 -0.93 6.20 28.48
C VAL A 127 0.04 7.35 28.78
N ALA A 128 0.95 7.68 27.86
CA ALA A 128 1.89 8.79 28.04
C ALA A 128 1.23 10.17 28.10
N ILE A 129 0.09 10.38 27.41
CA ILE A 129 -0.65 11.64 27.45
C ILE A 129 -1.47 11.79 28.75
N ARG A 130 -1.91 10.66 29.34
CA ARG A 130 -2.72 10.65 30.57
C ARG A 130 -1.90 10.74 31.85
N LYS A 131 -0.58 10.54 31.76
CA LYS A 131 0.36 10.63 32.88
C LYS A 131 0.89 12.05 32.98
#